data_AF-A0A3D3UWY2-F1
#
_entry.id   AF-A0A3D3UWY2-F1
#
_cell.length_a   1.000
_cell.length_b   1.000
_cell.length_c   1.000
_cell.angle_alpha   90.00
_cell.angle_beta   90.00
_cell.angle_gamma   90.00
#
_symmetry.space_group_name_H-M   'P 1'
#
loop_
_entity.id
_entity.type
_entity.pdbx_description
1 polymer ?
#
loop_
_entity_poly.entity_id
_entity_poly.type
_entity_poly.pdbx_seq_one_letter_code
_entity_poly.pdbx_strand_id
1 'polypeptide(L)' 'SEHLSLHDVDLNKTPMTLGPWLTMDSGTERFTGEFSDQANMYLSRNYRAPFTVPVEV' A
#
# COMPACT_ATOMS: atom_id res chain seq x y z
N SER A 1 0.30 -23.32 -9.99
CA SER A 1 0.96 -23.91 -8.81
C SER A 1 2.44 -24.06 -9.06
N GLU A 2 2.86 -24.69 -10.15
CA GLU A 2 4.28 -24.95 -10.50
C GLU A 2 5.17 -23.69 -10.46
N HIS A 3 4.74 -22.57 -11.04
CA HIS A 3 5.47 -21.29 -10.99
C HIS A 3 5.80 -20.83 -9.55
N LEU A 4 4.87 -20.95 -8.61
CA LEU A 4 5.08 -20.51 -7.22
C LEU A 4 6.06 -21.43 -6.49
N SER A 5 5.96 -22.75 -6.73
CA SER A 5 6.85 -23.74 -6.13
C SER A 5 8.29 -23.60 -6.63
N LEU A 6 8.51 -23.22 -7.90
CA LEU A 6 9.84 -22.91 -8.44
C LEU A 6 10.51 -21.70 -7.76
N HIS A 7 9.74 -20.85 -7.09
CA HIS A 7 10.21 -19.67 -6.37
C HIS A 7 10.10 -19.83 -4.84
N ASP A 8 10.03 -21.06 -4.34
CA ASP A 8 9.96 -21.40 -2.91
C ASP A 8 8.75 -20.76 -2.18
N VAL A 9 7.68 -20.45 -2.91
CA VAL A 9 6.43 -19.92 -2.33
C VAL A 9 5.49 -21.07 -2.00
N ASP A 10 5.37 -21.39 -0.71
CA ASP A 10 4.48 -22.42 -0.17
C ASP A 10 3.22 -21.80 0.46
N LEU A 11 2.08 -21.93 -0.24
CA LEU A 11 0.80 -21.40 0.22
C LEU A 11 0.21 -22.13 1.42
N ASN A 12 0.70 -23.33 1.77
CA ASN A 12 0.29 -24.02 3.00
C ASN A 12 1.00 -23.42 4.22
N LYS A 13 2.23 -22.93 4.04
CA LYS A 13 3.00 -22.24 5.10
C LYS A 13 2.59 -20.77 5.21
N THR A 14 2.37 -20.11 4.07
CA THR A 14 1.95 -18.71 3.99
C THR A 14 0.67 -18.61 3.17
N PRO A 15 -0.50 -18.74 3.82
CA PRO A 15 -1.79 -18.67 3.13
C PRO A 15 -1.97 -17.36 2.37
N MET A 16 -2.45 -17.47 1.13
CA MET A 16 -2.79 -16.30 0.34
C MET A 16 -3.98 -15.58 0.98
N THR A 17 -3.83 -14.28 1.21
CA THR A 17 -4.91 -13.42 1.71
C THR A 17 -5.28 -12.43 0.62
N LEU A 18 -6.57 -12.36 0.28
CA LEU A 18 -7.09 -11.33 -0.61
C LEU A 18 -7.57 -10.14 0.23
N GLY A 19 -7.11 -8.94 -0.12
CA GLY A 19 -7.58 -7.70 0.49
C GLY A 19 -9.02 -7.36 0.10
N PRO A 20 -9.61 -6.32 0.73
CA PRO A 20 -10.94 -5.84 0.36
C PRO A 20 -10.97 -5.38 -1.10
N TRP A 21 -12.13 -5.53 -1.74
CA TRP A 21 -12.36 -4.96 -3.06
C TRP A 21 -12.49 -3.44 -2.94
N LEU A 22 -11.79 -2.71 -3.80
CA LEU A 22 -11.76 -1.24 -3.76
C LEU A 22 -12.31 -0.67 -5.07
N THR A 23 -12.99 0.48 -4.96
CA THR A 23 -13.43 1.28 -6.10
C THR A 23 -12.54 2.51 -6.20
N MET A 24 -11.98 2.76 -7.38
CA MET A 24 -11.15 3.92 -7.66
C MET A 24 -11.91 4.91 -8.54
N ASP A 25 -11.92 6.16 -8.12
CA ASP A 25 -12.26 7.29 -8.96
C ASP A 25 -11.00 7.74 -9.71
N SER A 26 -10.97 7.48 -11.02
CA SER A 26 -9.83 7.83 -11.87
C SER A 26 -9.70 9.33 -12.13
N GLY A 27 -10.78 10.11 -11.95
CA GLY A 27 -10.73 11.56 -12.15
C GLY A 27 -9.96 12.29 -11.04
N THR A 28 -10.03 11.75 -9.82
CA THR A 28 -9.35 12.32 -8.64
C THR A 28 -8.13 11.50 -8.20
N GLU A 29 -7.89 10.34 -8.82
CA GLU A 29 -6.86 9.37 -8.44
C GLU A 29 -7.00 8.90 -6.98
N ARG A 30 -8.24 8.69 -6.52
CA ARG A 30 -8.54 8.29 -5.13
C ARG A 30 -9.45 7.07 -5.06
N PHE A 31 -9.33 6.31 -3.98
CA PHE A 31 -10.30 5.29 -3.63
C PHE A 31 -11.53 5.90 -2.96
N THR A 32 -12.69 5.29 -3.19
CA THR A 32 -14.00 5.70 -2.66
C THR A 32 -14.75 4.50 -2.07
N GLY A 33 -15.63 4.74 -1.09
CA GLY A 33 -16.46 3.71 -0.47
C GLY A 33 -15.84 3.10 0.79
N GLU A 34 -16.29 1.90 1.14
CA GLU A 34 -15.80 1.18 2.33
C GLU A 34 -14.29 0.90 2.20
N PHE A 35 -13.53 1.15 3.27
CA PHE A 35 -12.07 1.06 3.33
C PHE A 35 -11.27 2.08 2.51
N SER A 36 -11.94 3.07 1.92
CA SER A 36 -11.25 4.10 1.12
C SER A 36 -10.24 4.92 1.91
N ASP A 37 -10.52 5.24 3.18
CA ASP A 37 -9.59 6.01 4.02
C ASP A 37 -8.27 5.26 4.21
N GLN A 38 -8.32 3.98 4.59
CA GLN A 38 -7.12 3.16 4.73
C GLN A 38 -6.40 2.98 3.41
N ALA A 39 -7.13 2.73 2.31
CA ALA A 39 -6.52 2.57 0.99
C ALA A 39 -5.82 3.86 0.53
N ASN A 40 -6.46 5.01 0.76
CA ASN A 40 -5.94 6.32 0.39
C ASN A 40 -4.66 6.70 1.16
N MET A 41 -4.43 6.16 2.37
CA MET A 41 -3.16 6.32 3.08
C MET A 41 -1.95 5.76 2.33
N TYR A 42 -2.16 4.77 1.46
CA TYR A 42 -1.09 4.11 0.70
C TYR A 42 -0.85 4.72 -0.68
N LEU A 43 -1.67 5.69 -1.12
CA LEU A 43 -1.48 6.36 -2.42
C LEU A 43 -0.20 7.18 -2.49
N SER A 44 0.23 7.72 -1.34
CA SER A 44 1.45 8.52 -1.25
C SER A 44 2.27 8.10 -0.05
N ARG A 45 3.58 8.36 -0.11
CA ARG A 45 4.50 8.04 0.98
C ARG A 45 4.28 9.04 2.11
N ASN A 46 4.32 8.55 3.36
CA ASN A 46 4.51 9.41 4.52
C ASN A 46 5.92 10.02 4.43
N TYR A 47 6.02 11.27 3.97
CA TYR A 47 7.30 11.92 3.73
C TYR A 47 7.97 12.27 5.07
N ARG A 48 9.29 12.03 5.15
CA ARG A 48 10.08 12.40 6.33
C ARG A 48 10.12 13.92 6.49
N ALA A 49 10.30 14.42 7.71
CA ALA A 49 10.52 15.84 7.93
C ALA A 49 11.68 16.37 7.05
N PRO A 50 11.55 17.58 6.49
CA PRO A 50 12.64 18.19 5.72
C PRO A 50 13.85 18.43 6.61
N PHE A 51 15.03 18.51 5.99
CA PHE A 51 16.24 18.95 6.68
C PHE A 51 16.11 20.45 7.00
N THR A 52 16.23 20.83 8.27
CA THR A 52 16.14 22.24 8.72
C THR A 52 17.51 22.69 9.22
N VAL A 53 18.04 23.79 8.66
CA VAL A 53 19.27 24.41 9.13
C VAL A 53 18.94 25.27 10.36
N PRO A 54 19.62 25.08 11.51
CA PRO A 54 19.44 25.96 12.66
C PRO A 54 19.84 27.40 12.32
N VAL A 55 19.06 28.38 12.76
CA VAL A 55 19.48 29.79 12.76
C VAL A 55 20.54 29.96 13.84
N GLU A 56 21.68 30.56 13.48
CA GLU A 56 22.73 30.91 14.45
C GLU A 56 22.15 31.77 15.58
N VAL A 57 22.56 31.47 16.82
CA VAL A 57 22.26 32.23 18.04
C VAL A 57 23.40 33.14 18.42
#